data_AF-A0A7R9V056-F1
#
_entry.id   AF-A0A7R9V056-F1
#
_cell.length_a   1.000
_cell.length_b   1.000
_cell.length_c   1.000
_cell.angle_alpha   90.00
_cell.angle_beta   90.00
_cell.angle_gamma   90.00
#
_symmetry.space_group_name_H-M   'P 1'
#
loop_
_entity.id
_entity.type
_entity.pdbx_description
1 polymer ?
#
loop_
_entity_poly.entity_id
_entity_poly.type
_entity_poly.pdbx_seq_one_letter_code
_entity_poly.pdbx_strand_id
1 'polypeptide(L)'
;EEVFPDEAEERIINEEYKVWKKNTPFLYDLVITHALEWPSLTVQWLPNKETTPNQDFSKQKLVLGTHTSEGEQNYLMIAEVQLPLEDSELDGRQYDDERNEVGGYGSGQGKVNVIQMMNHDGEVNRARHMPQNPFLIATK
;
A
#
# COMPACT_ATOMS: atom_id res chain seq x y z
N GLU A 1 10.97 -37.14 5.77
CA GLU A 1 10.48 -35.92 6.45
C GLU A 1 9.03 -35.76 6.07
N GLU A 2 8.13 -35.82 7.05
CA GLU A 2 6.72 -35.51 6.82
C GLU A 2 6.61 -34.00 6.65
N VAL A 3 6.27 -33.55 5.45
CA VAL A 3 6.01 -32.13 5.18
C VAL A 3 4.69 -31.80 5.86
N PHE A 4 4.72 -30.94 6.88
CA PHE A 4 3.50 -30.49 7.53
C PHE A 4 2.64 -29.74 6.49
N PRO A 5 1.30 -29.90 6.50
CA PRO A 5 0.41 -29.31 5.49
C PRO A 5 0.68 -27.82 5.22
N ASP A 6 0.98 -27.08 6.28
CA ASP A 6 1.25 -25.64 6.26
C ASP A 6 2.56 -25.31 5.51
N GLU A 7 3.61 -26.11 5.66
CA GLU A 7 4.89 -25.91 4.96
C GLU A 7 4.75 -26.17 3.44
N ALA A 8 3.92 -27.14 3.08
CA ALA A 8 3.63 -27.43 1.68
C ALA A 8 2.85 -26.28 1.03
N GLU A 9 1.87 -25.72 1.74
CA GLU A 9 1.08 -24.58 1.31
C GLU A 9 1.93 -23.31 1.18
N GLU A 10 2.76 -22.99 2.16
CA GLU A 10 3.71 -21.86 2.09
C GLU A 10 4.66 -21.97 0.89
N ARG A 11 5.14 -23.18 0.57
CA ARG A 11 5.99 -23.38 -0.61
C ARG A 11 5.24 -23.06 -1.90
N ILE A 12 3.99 -23.51 -2.02
CA ILE A 12 3.15 -23.23 -3.19
C ILE A 12 2.91 -21.73 -3.31
N ILE A 13 2.51 -21.06 -2.23
CA ILE A 13 2.29 -19.60 -2.20
C ILE A 13 3.55 -18.84 -2.67
N ASN A 14 4.72 -19.24 -2.18
CA ASN A 14 5.99 -18.62 -2.55
C ASN A 14 6.36 -18.84 -4.03
N GLU A 15 6.08 -20.01 -4.58
CA GLU A 15 6.30 -20.32 -5.99
C GLU A 15 5.35 -19.53 -6.89
N GLU A 16 4.06 -19.51 -6.57
CA GLU A 16 3.04 -18.73 -7.29
C GLU A 16 3.36 -17.23 -7.26
N TYR A 17 3.74 -16.69 -6.10
CA TYR A 17 4.15 -15.29 -5.97
C TYR A 17 5.36 -14.95 -6.86
N LYS A 18 6.37 -15.83 -6.93
CA LYS A 18 7.53 -15.61 -7.81
C LYS A 18 7.15 -15.63 -9.29
N VAL A 19 6.24 -16.51 -9.69
CA VAL A 19 5.73 -16.56 -11.07
C VAL A 19 4.92 -15.31 -11.38
N TRP A 20 3.99 -14.91 -10.50
CA TRP A 20 3.24 -13.68 -10.63
C TRP A 20 4.17 -12.46 -10.76
N LYS A 21 5.15 -12.33 -9.88
CA LYS A 21 6.11 -11.21 -9.87
C LYS A 21 6.93 -11.12 -11.16
N LYS A 22 7.32 -12.25 -11.75
CA LYS A 22 7.99 -12.25 -13.07
C LYS A 22 7.10 -11.75 -14.20
N ASN A 23 5.79 -11.92 -14.06
CA ASN A 23 4.81 -11.54 -15.07
C ASN A 23 4.21 -10.15 -14.85
N THR A 24 4.46 -9.47 -13.73
CA THR A 24 3.85 -8.16 -13.43
C THR A 24 4.07 -7.10 -14.51
N PRO A 25 5.24 -6.99 -15.19
CA PRO A 25 5.43 -5.99 -16.25
C PRO A 25 4.54 -6.19 -17.49
N PHE A 26 3.97 -7.39 -17.64
CA PHE A 26 3.04 -7.71 -18.74
C PHE A 26 1.57 -7.64 -18.31
N LEU A 27 1.31 -7.64 -17.01
CA LEU A 27 -0.04 -7.75 -16.44
C LEU A 27 -0.61 -6.42 -15.96
N TYR A 28 0.24 -5.48 -15.55
CA TYR A 28 -0.19 -4.26 -14.87
C TYR A 28 0.54 -3.03 -15.39
N ASP A 29 -0.21 -1.94 -15.54
CA ASP A 29 0.36 -0.61 -15.81
C ASP A 29 0.87 0.07 -14.53
N LEU A 30 0.43 -0.37 -13.34
CA LEU A 30 0.94 0.08 -12.05
C LEU A 30 0.88 -1.02 -10.97
N VAL A 31 2.00 -1.25 -10.29
CA VAL A 31 2.09 -2.07 -9.07
C VAL A 31 2.93 -1.33 -8.03
N ILE A 32 2.33 -1.06 -6.88
CA ILE A 32 3.02 -0.47 -5.73
C ILE A 32 2.91 -1.46 -4.56
N THR A 33 4.05 -1.98 -4.13
CA THR A 33 4.14 -2.83 -2.94
C THR A 33 4.67 -2.00 -1.77
N HIS A 34 4.03 -2.06 -0.61
CA HIS A 34 4.53 -1.39 0.59
C HIS A 34 4.26 -2.26 1.82
N ALA A 35 5.33 -2.61 2.54
CA ALA A 35 5.22 -3.33 3.80
C ALA A 35 4.91 -2.33 4.92
N LEU A 36 3.72 -2.45 5.51
CA LEU A 36 3.34 -1.71 6.71
C LEU A 36 3.98 -2.35 7.94
N GLU A 37 4.22 -1.55 8.97
CA GLU A 37 4.73 -2.04 10.26
C GLU A 37 3.75 -3.01 10.93
N TRP A 38 2.46 -2.67 10.92
CA TRP A 38 1.38 -3.50 11.40
C TRP A 38 0.34 -3.74 10.30
N PRO A 39 -0.32 -4.91 10.29
CA PRO A 39 -1.36 -5.19 9.32
C PRO A 39 -2.53 -4.22 9.49
N SER A 40 -3.18 -3.90 8.38
CA SER A 40 -4.40 -3.09 8.36
C SER A 40 -5.60 -3.94 7.98
N LEU A 41 -6.64 -3.93 8.82
CA LEU A 41 -7.93 -4.56 8.52
C LEU A 41 -8.83 -3.69 7.65
N THR A 42 -8.40 -2.45 7.35
CA THR A 42 -9.19 -1.50 6.58
C THR A 42 -8.36 -0.72 5.58
N VAL A 43 -8.96 -0.40 4.44
CA VAL A 43 -8.38 0.51 3.44
C VAL A 43 -9.50 1.30 2.80
N GLN A 44 -9.32 2.61 2.67
CA GLN A 44 -10.23 3.46 1.92
C GLN A 44 -9.51 4.67 1.35
N TRP A 45 -9.68 4.94 0.06
CA TRP A 45 -9.26 6.22 -0.52
C TRP A 45 -10.08 7.38 0.05
N LEU A 46 -9.40 8.48 0.35
CA LEU A 46 -10.01 9.78 0.51
C LEU A 46 -10.18 10.43 -0.87
N PRO A 47 -11.22 11.26 -1.07
CA PRO A 47 -11.56 11.78 -2.40
C PRO A 47 -10.59 12.85 -2.92
N ASN A 48 -9.67 13.34 -2.08
CA ASN A 48 -8.79 14.44 -2.44
C ASN A 48 -7.60 13.96 -3.28
N LYS A 49 -7.46 14.53 -4.48
CA LYS A 49 -6.29 14.41 -5.35
C LYS A 49 -5.59 15.77 -5.43
N GLU A 50 -4.35 15.83 -4.98
CA GLU A 50 -3.52 17.03 -5.03
C GLU A 50 -2.48 16.88 -6.16
N THR A 51 -2.51 17.78 -7.12
CA THR A 51 -1.54 17.85 -8.23
C THR A 51 -0.82 19.19 -8.16
N THR A 52 0.51 19.18 -8.15
CA THR A 52 1.29 20.43 -8.18
C THR A 52 1.88 20.65 -9.58
N PRO A 53 1.95 21.91 -10.06
CA PRO A 53 2.61 22.20 -11.32
C PRO A 53 4.06 21.73 -11.32
N ASN A 54 4.53 21.16 -12.43
CA ASN A 54 5.88 20.61 -12.62
C ASN A 54 6.21 19.34 -11.82
N GLN A 55 5.21 18.65 -11.25
CA GLN A 55 5.34 17.27 -10.79
C GLN A 55 4.67 16.31 -11.78
N ASP A 56 5.25 15.13 -11.93
CA ASP A 56 4.79 14.03 -12.77
C ASP A 56 3.91 13.02 -12.02
N PHE A 57 3.62 13.29 -10.75
CA PHE A 57 2.71 12.51 -9.91
C PHE A 57 1.63 13.37 -9.25
N SER A 58 0.56 12.69 -8.83
CA SER A 58 -0.46 13.21 -7.92
C SER A 58 -0.30 12.63 -6.53
N LYS A 59 -0.64 13.41 -5.51
CA LYS A 59 -0.73 12.95 -4.13
C LYS A 59 -2.18 12.62 -3.81
N GLN A 60 -2.40 11.41 -3.34
CA GLN A 60 -3.70 10.92 -2.90
C GLN A 60 -3.57 10.32 -1.50
N LYS A 61 -4.67 10.26 -0.75
CA LYS A 61 -4.63 9.83 0.66
C LYS A 61 -5.46 8.58 0.88
N LEU A 62 -4.96 7.68 1.72
CA LEU A 62 -5.61 6.47 2.19
C LEU A 62 -5.87 6.56 3.69
N VAL A 63 -7.03 6.05 4.10
CA VAL A 63 -7.34 5.72 5.50
C VAL A 63 -6.94 4.27 5.73
N LEU A 64 -6.09 4.04 6.71
CA LEU A 64 -5.62 2.73 7.17
C LEU A 64 -5.82 2.61 8.68
N GLY A 65 -5.74 1.39 9.18
CA GLY A 65 -5.79 1.08 10.60
C GLY A 65 -4.63 0.17 10.98
N THR A 66 -4.35 0.04 12.27
CA THR A 66 -3.48 -1.01 12.76
C THR A 66 -4.30 -2.13 13.40
N HIS A 67 -3.75 -3.34 13.34
CA HIS A 67 -4.07 -4.47 14.19
C HIS A 67 -2.77 -4.95 14.80
N THR A 68 -2.48 -4.46 16.01
CA THR A 68 -1.25 -4.78 16.75
C THR A 68 -1.43 -5.99 17.67
N SER A 69 -0.33 -6.50 18.20
CA SER A 69 -0.34 -7.45 19.31
C SER A 69 -0.87 -6.82 20.61
N GLU A 70 -1.23 -7.67 21.58
CA GLU A 70 -1.69 -7.22 22.90
C GLU A 70 -0.66 -6.30 23.58
N GLY A 71 -1.13 -5.16 24.09
CA GLY A 71 -0.31 -4.18 24.80
C GLY A 71 0.33 -3.09 23.94
N GLU A 72 0.34 -3.25 22.62
CA GLU A 72 0.80 -2.21 21.69
C GLU A 72 -0.32 -1.21 21.34
N GLN A 73 0.03 0.04 21.13
CA GLN A 73 -0.93 1.10 20.80
C GLN A 73 -1.42 0.95 19.36
N ASN A 74 -2.74 0.90 19.18
CA ASN A 74 -3.34 0.94 17.86
C ASN A 74 -3.54 2.38 17.35
N TYR A 75 -3.53 2.56 16.04
CA TYR A 75 -3.68 3.85 15.38
C TYR A 75 -4.68 3.80 14.23
N LEU A 76 -5.47 4.86 14.13
CA LEU A 76 -6.07 5.28 12.86
C LEU A 76 -5.01 6.07 12.09
N MET A 77 -4.71 5.67 10.86
CA MET A 77 -3.62 6.24 10.07
C MET A 77 -4.13 6.88 8.79
N ILE A 78 -3.51 8.00 8.41
CA ILE A 78 -3.63 8.58 7.07
C ILE A 78 -2.30 8.40 6.35
N ALA A 79 -2.31 7.70 5.22
CA ALA A 79 -1.16 7.53 4.36
C ALA A 79 -1.31 8.38 3.09
N GLU A 80 -0.22 9.00 2.64
CA GLU A 80 -0.10 9.66 1.35
C GLU A 80 0.54 8.69 0.35
N VAL A 81 -0.09 8.55 -0.81
CA VAL A 81 0.37 7.76 -1.95
C VAL A 81 0.67 8.70 -3.11
N GLN A 82 1.86 8.58 -3.67
CA GLN A 82 2.23 9.27 -4.90
C GLN A 82 1.92 8.38 -6.10
N LEU A 83 0.97 8.81 -6.93
CA LEU A 83 0.54 8.08 -8.12
C LEU A 83 0.96 8.83 -9.39
N PRO A 84 1.61 8.17 -10.37
CA PRO A 84 1.99 8.80 -11.62
C PRO A 84 0.78 9.43 -12.33
N LEU A 85 1.01 10.53 -13.03
CA LEU A 85 0.01 11.15 -13.90
C LEU A 85 -0.10 10.36 -15.22
N GLU A 86 -1.24 10.46 -15.90
CA GLU A 86 -1.49 9.72 -17.15
C GLU A 86 -0.48 10.06 -18.26
N ASP A 87 0.00 11.30 -18.29
CA ASP A 87 0.98 11.79 -19.27
C ASP A 87 2.44 11.51 -18.86
N SER A 88 2.68 10.83 -17.74
CA SER A 88 4.04 10.50 -17.29
C SER A 88 4.61 9.33 -18.10
N GLU A 89 5.84 9.47 -18.60
CA GLU A 89 6.49 8.38 -19.32
C GLU A 89 6.91 7.27 -18.35
N LEU A 90 6.24 6.12 -18.43
CA LEU A 90 6.56 4.93 -17.62
C LEU A 90 7.65 4.12 -18.32
N ASP A 91 8.90 4.20 -17.84
CA ASP A 91 9.96 3.32 -18.32
C ASP A 91 9.91 1.96 -17.59
N GLY A 92 9.13 1.02 -18.12
CA GLY A 92 8.93 -0.33 -17.58
C GLY A 92 10.17 -1.23 -17.54
N ARG A 93 11.37 -0.69 -17.82
CA ARG A 93 12.66 -1.38 -17.77
C ARG A 93 13.51 -1.01 -16.55
N GLN A 94 13.04 -0.10 -15.70
CA GLN A 94 13.82 0.29 -14.53
C GLN A 94 13.80 -0.81 -13.45
N TYR A 95 15.00 -1.07 -12.93
CA TYR A 95 15.24 -1.96 -11.81
C TYR A 95 15.29 -1.10 -10.55
N ASP A 96 14.50 -1.43 -9.54
CA ASP A 96 14.60 -0.75 -8.25
C ASP A 96 15.76 -1.37 -7.46
N ASP A 97 16.90 -0.69 -7.43
CA ASP A 97 18.12 -1.14 -6.73
C ASP A 97 17.95 -1.16 -5.19
N GLU A 98 17.08 -0.32 -4.61
CA GLU A 98 16.85 -0.31 -3.15
C GLU A 98 16.03 -1.53 -2.71
N ARG A 99 15.12 -1.99 -3.58
CA ARG A 99 14.23 -3.12 -3.30
C ARG A 99 14.68 -4.42 -3.98
N ASN A 100 15.69 -4.34 -4.84
CA ASN A 100 16.21 -5.45 -5.62
C ASN A 100 15.10 -6.08 -6.51
N GLU A 101 14.33 -5.25 -7.23
CA GLU A 101 13.14 -5.66 -8.00
C GLU A 101 13.23 -5.32 -9.50
N VAL A 102 12.97 -6.33 -10.36
CA VAL A 102 12.78 -6.13 -11.82
C VAL A 102 11.34 -5.71 -12.09
N GLY A 103 11.15 -4.62 -12.84
CA GLY A 103 9.82 -4.08 -13.15
C GLY A 103 9.30 -3.10 -12.11
N GLY A 104 10.21 -2.47 -11.37
CA GLY A 104 9.89 -1.34 -10.50
C GLY A 104 9.60 -0.11 -11.35
N TYR A 105 8.52 0.60 -11.02
CA TYR A 105 8.27 1.92 -11.57
C TYR A 105 9.46 2.82 -11.24
N GLY A 106 9.98 3.46 -12.28
CA GLY A 106 11.22 4.20 -12.22
C GLY A 106 11.31 5.23 -11.08
N SER A 107 12.55 5.40 -10.61
CA SER A 107 13.01 6.58 -9.86
C SER A 107 12.02 7.20 -8.87
N GLY A 108 11.77 6.56 -7.74
CA GLY A 108 11.14 7.21 -6.57
C GLY A 108 9.65 7.57 -6.72
N GLN A 109 8.98 7.10 -7.77
CA GLN A 109 7.53 7.23 -7.94
C GLN A 109 6.80 6.02 -7.34
N GLY A 110 5.60 6.21 -6.78
CA GLY A 110 4.87 5.16 -6.06
C GLY A 110 5.14 5.11 -4.55
N LYS A 111 5.66 6.20 -3.97
CA LYS A 111 5.95 6.25 -2.53
C LYS A 111 4.66 6.28 -1.71
N VAL A 112 4.56 5.34 -0.76
CA VAL A 112 3.52 5.32 0.28
C VAL A 112 4.17 5.76 1.59
N ASN A 113 3.63 6.79 2.23
CA ASN A 113 4.10 7.27 3.53
C ASN A 113 2.93 7.49 4.48
N VAL A 114 3.03 7.01 5.71
CA VAL A 114 2.10 7.40 6.78
C VAL A 114 2.42 8.84 7.20
N ILE A 115 1.46 9.75 7.02
CA ILE A 115 1.63 11.19 7.30
C ILE A 115 0.94 11.63 8.59
N GLN A 116 0.01 10.81 9.10
CA GLN A 116 -0.70 11.09 10.34
C GLN A 116 -1.08 9.78 11.03
N MET A 117 -0.93 9.78 12.35
CA MET A 117 -1.36 8.70 13.23
C MET A 117 -2.17 9.29 14.37
N MET A 118 -3.30 8.67 14.68
CA MET A 118 -4.20 9.05 15.77
C MET A 118 -4.42 7.84 16.65
N ASN A 119 -4.16 7.97 17.95
CA ASN A 119 -4.36 6.87 18.90
C ASN A 119 -5.80 6.35 18.82
N HIS A 120 -5.94 5.03 18.75
CA HIS A 120 -7.23 4.34 18.71
C HIS A 120 -7.31 3.31 19.84
N ASP A 121 -8.46 3.22 20.49
CA ASP A 121 -8.70 2.22 21.54
C ASP A 121 -9.06 0.88 20.88
N GLY A 122 -8.15 -0.09 20.97
CA GLY A 122 -8.23 -1.36 20.24
C GLY A 122 -7.93 -1.25 18.75
N GLU A 123 -7.95 -2.39 18.05
CA GLU A 123 -7.68 -2.48 16.63
C GLU A 123 -8.76 -1.81 15.77
N VAL A 124 -8.36 -1.26 14.63
CA VAL A 124 -9.29 -0.60 13.70
C VAL A 124 -9.82 -1.63 12.72
N ASN A 125 -10.96 -2.24 13.03
CA ASN A 125 -11.60 -3.24 12.18
C ASN A 125 -12.16 -2.63 10.88
N ARG A 126 -12.67 -1.40 10.97
CA ARG A 126 -13.18 -0.66 9.80
C ARG A 126 -13.13 0.84 10.03
N ALA A 127 -12.57 1.58 9.07
CA ALA A 127 -12.60 3.04 9.05
C ALA A 127 -13.27 3.56 7.78
N ARG A 128 -14.25 4.46 7.89
CA ARG A 128 -14.92 5.07 6.73
C ARG A 128 -15.11 6.57 6.88
N HIS A 129 -14.70 7.33 5.87
CA HIS A 129 -14.98 8.76 5.80
C HIS A 129 -16.45 9.03 5.46
N MET A 130 -16.97 10.15 5.95
CA MET A 130 -18.27 10.68 5.56
C MET A 130 -18.19 11.32 4.17
N PRO A 131 -18.96 10.90 3.15
CA PRO A 131 -18.86 11.46 1.80
C PRO A 131 -19.11 12.98 1.71
N GLN A 132 -20.00 13.51 2.55
CA GLN A 132 -20.32 14.95 2.61
C GLN A 132 -19.22 15.77 3.30
N ASN A 133 -18.44 15.15 4.17
CA ASN A 133 -17.35 15.79 4.88
C ASN A 133 -16.22 14.77 5.13
N PRO A 134 -15.26 14.62 4.19
CA PRO A 134 -14.21 13.61 4.28
C PRO A 134 -13.26 13.76 5.47
N PHE A 135 -13.29 14.89 6.19
CA PHE A 135 -12.54 15.07 7.44
C PHE A 135 -13.14 14.30 8.62
N LEU A 136 -14.39 13.85 8.52
CA LEU A 136 -15.02 13.00 9.53
C LEU A 136 -14.83 11.53 9.15
N ILE A 137 -14.12 10.78 9.99
CA ILE A 137 -13.88 9.35 9.83
C ILE A 137 -14.48 8.62 11.02
N ALA A 138 -15.34 7.64 10.75
CA ALA A 138 -15.89 6.75 11.76
C ALA A 138 -15.08 5.45 11.79
N THR A 139 -14.76 4.97 13.00
CA THR A 139 -14.05 3.71 13.24
C THR A 139 -14.91 2.75 14.06
N LYS A 140 -14.66 1.45 13.88
CA LYS A 140 -15.16 0.34 14.70
C LYS A 140 -14.01 -0.63 14.95
#